data_AF-A0A9X2CD98-F1
#
_entry.id   AF-A0A9X2CD98-F1
#
_cell.length_a   1.000
_cell.length_b   1.000
_cell.length_c   1.000
_cell.angle_alpha   90.00
_cell.angle_beta   90.00
_cell.angle_gamma   90.00
#
_symmetry.space_group_name_H-M   'P 1'
#
loop_
_entity.id
_entity.type
_entity.pdbx_description
1 polymer ?
#
loop_
_entity_poly.entity_id
_entity_poly.type
_entity_poly.pdbx_seq_one_letter_code
_entity_poly.pdbx_strand_id
1 'polypeptide(L)'
;MLTGIKLRANPTSNQKLILSQWMGCARLIWNAKVDEEKYYRTFARKYHPIGTYAPVDQKASQFKSKELTPWLSACPSQIIRNSAVNWYQTYQKFMKGS
;
A
#
# COMPACT_ATOMS: atom_id res chain seq x y z
N MET A 1 -6.72 9.23 28.85
CA MET A 1 -7.16 7.86 28.51
C MET A 1 -8.37 7.99 27.58
N LEU A 2 -8.22 7.76 26.28
CA LEU A 2 -9.36 7.83 25.35
C LEU A 2 -10.17 6.54 25.47
N THR A 3 -11.29 6.60 26.19
CA THR A 3 -12.29 5.53 26.26
C THR A 3 -13.08 5.53 24.95
N GLY A 4 -12.56 4.84 23.93
CA GLY A 4 -13.26 4.69 22.66
C GLY A 4 -14.49 3.79 22.81
N ILE A 5 -15.68 4.32 22.56
CA ILE A 5 -16.90 3.52 22.44
C ILE A 5 -16.77 2.66 21.18
N LYS A 6 -16.80 1.33 21.34
CA LYS A 6 -16.79 0.38 20.22
C LYS A 6 -18.20 0.29 19.64
N LEU A 7 -18.41 0.93 18.50
CA LEU A 7 -19.67 0.86 17.77
C LEU A 7 -19.56 -0.15 16.63
N ARG A 8 -20.58 -0.99 16.46
CA ARG A 8 -20.68 -1.90 15.33
C ARG A 8 -21.22 -1.12 14.13
N ALA A 9 -20.46 -1.07 13.04
CA ALA A 9 -20.93 -0.53 11.77
C ALA A 9 -21.84 -1.56 11.07
N ASN A 10 -23.06 -1.15 10.70
CA ASN A 10 -23.98 -1.94 9.89
C ASN A 10 -24.17 -1.25 8.53
N PRO A 11 -23.22 -1.42 7.59
CA PRO A 11 -23.26 -0.74 6.31
C PRO A 11 -24.46 -1.22 5.46
N THR A 12 -25.07 -0.30 4.73
CA THR A 12 -26.07 -0.62 3.70
C THR A 12 -25.44 -1.44 2.57
N SER A 13 -26.26 -2.07 1.72
CA SER A 13 -25.76 -2.85 0.57
C SER A 13 -24.84 -2.01 -0.34
N ASN A 14 -25.19 -0.75 -0.57
CA ASN A 14 -24.37 0.17 -1.37
C ASN A 14 -23.04 0.50 -0.69
N GLN A 15 -23.06 0.75 0.62
CA GLN A 15 -21.84 1.01 1.39
C GLN A 15 -20.90 -0.21 1.41
N LYS A 16 -21.45 -1.43 1.50
CA LYS A 16 -20.65 -2.66 1.43
C LYS A 16 -19.89 -2.77 0.10
N LEU A 17 -20.53 -2.43 -1.01
CA LEU A 17 -19.89 -2.43 -2.32
C LEU A 17 -18.73 -1.43 -2.40
N ILE A 18 -18.96 -0.20 -1.92
CA ILE A 18 -17.93 0.85 -1.90
C ILE A 18 -16.74 0.45 -1.00
N LEU A 19 -17.02 -0.07 0.20
CA LEU A 19 -15.98 -0.53 1.12
C LEU A 19 -15.20 -1.71 0.54
N SER A 20 -15.87 -2.65 -0.14
CA SER A 20 -15.22 -3.76 -0.85
C SER A 20 -14.25 -3.25 -1.91
N GLN A 21 -14.68 -2.27 -2.72
CA GLN A 21 -13.83 -1.64 -3.72
C GLN A 21 -12.60 -0.98 -3.08
N TRP A 22 -12.77 -0.28 -1.96
CA TRP A 22 -11.66 0.35 -1.24
C TRP A 22 -10.68 -0.68 -0.66
N MET A 23 -11.17 -1.79 -0.11
CA MET A 23 -10.33 -2.90 0.34
C MET A 23 -9.54 -3.51 -0.82
N GLY A 24 -10.16 -3.65 -2.00
CA GLY A 24 -9.48 -4.09 -3.22
C GLY A 24 -8.35 -3.14 -3.65
N CYS A 25 -8.61 -1.82 -3.61
CA CYS A 25 -7.61 -0.80 -3.90
C CYS A 25 -6.44 -0.86 -2.91
N ALA A 26 -6.75 -0.99 -1.61
CA ALA A 26 -5.75 -1.13 -0.56
C ALA A 26 -4.85 -2.36 -0.76
N ARG A 27 -5.44 -3.51 -1.10
CA ARG A 27 -4.72 -4.75 -1.40
C ARG A 27 -3.81 -4.60 -2.62
N LEU A 28 -4.30 -3.97 -3.68
CA LEU A 28 -3.51 -3.76 -4.90
C LEU A 28 -2.27 -2.91 -4.62
N ILE A 29 -2.41 -1.82 -3.85
CA ILE A 29 -1.26 -0.97 -3.50
C ILE A 29 -0.23 -1.73 -2.66
N TRP A 30 -0.68 -2.54 -1.70
CA TRP A 30 0.22 -3.38 -0.92
C TRP A 30 1.03 -4.32 -1.83
N ASN A 31 0.35 -5.06 -2.69
CA ASN A 31 1.00 -6.00 -3.60
C ASN A 31 1.96 -5.28 -4.56
N ALA A 32 1.54 -4.15 -5.11
CA ALA A 32 2.39 -3.35 -5.99
C ALA A 32 3.69 -2.88 -5.30
N LYS A 33 3.63 -2.50 -4.02
CA LYS A 33 4.85 -2.16 -3.25
C LYS A 33 5.75 -3.38 -3.00
N VAL A 34 5.17 -4.56 -2.76
CA VAL A 34 5.94 -5.81 -2.64
C VAL A 34 6.66 -6.13 -3.96
N ASP A 35 5.95 -6.01 -5.08
CA ASP A 35 6.53 -6.27 -6.41
C ASP A 35 7.60 -5.24 -6.78
N GLU A 36 7.36 -3.96 -6.48
CA GLU A 36 8.30 -2.86 -6.70
C GLU A 36 9.60 -3.06 -5.90
N GLU A 37 9.50 -3.38 -4.61
CA GLU A 37 10.68 -3.68 -3.78
C GLU A 37 11.46 -4.87 -4.32
N LYS A 38 10.76 -5.95 -4.69
CA LYS A 38 11.40 -7.16 -5.24
C LYS A 38 12.16 -6.84 -6.53
N TYR A 39 11.55 -6.03 -7.41
CA TYR A 39 12.18 -5.58 -8.64
C TYR A 39 13.43 -4.76 -8.34
N TYR A 40 13.32 -3.67 -7.57
CA TYR A 40 14.45 -2.78 -7.29
C TYR A 40 15.56 -3.46 -6.50
N ARG A 41 15.24 -4.35 -5.57
CA ARG A 41 16.25 -5.13 -4.83
C ARG A 41 17.00 -6.07 -5.76
N THR A 42 16.30 -6.73 -6.66
CA THR A 42 16.92 -7.60 -7.67
C THR A 42 17.81 -6.80 -8.62
N PHE A 43 17.33 -5.64 -9.05
CA PHE A 43 18.08 -4.74 -9.92
C PHE A 43 19.35 -4.23 -9.24
N ALA A 44 19.26 -3.70 -8.02
CA ALA A 44 20.41 -3.20 -7.27
C ALA A 44 21.46 -4.29 -7.03
N ARG A 45 21.03 -5.50 -6.68
CA ARG A 45 21.95 -6.63 -6.49
C ARG A 45 22.70 -7.03 -7.77
N LYS A 46 22.06 -6.93 -8.93
CA LYS A 46 22.62 -7.41 -10.21
C LYS A 46 23.46 -6.35 -10.92
N TYR A 47 23.07 -5.08 -10.81
CA TYR A 47 23.55 -4.02 -11.70
C TYR A 47 24.17 -2.81 -10.97
N HIS A 48 24.15 -2.76 -9.64
CA HIS A 48 24.78 -1.68 -8.87
C HIS A 48 25.96 -2.16 -8.03
N PRO A 49 26.89 -1.25 -7.68
CA PRO A 49 27.98 -1.55 -6.77
C PRO A 49 27.50 -2.05 -5.40
N ILE A 50 28.35 -2.84 -4.75
CA ILE A 50 28.14 -3.32 -3.37
C ILE A 50 27.89 -2.10 -2.47
N GLY A 51 26.87 -2.19 -1.61
CA GLY A 51 26.42 -1.10 -0.74
C GLY A 51 25.28 -0.24 -1.32
N THR A 52 24.84 -0.53 -2.55
CA THR A 52 23.62 0.07 -3.11
C THR A 52 22.39 -0.76 -2.74
N TYR A 53 21.36 -0.10 -2.20
CA TYR A 53 20.12 -0.76 -1.77
C TYR A 53 18.89 -0.21 -2.49
N ALA A 54 17.85 -1.03 -2.58
CA ALA A 54 16.57 -0.60 -3.12
C ALA A 54 15.94 0.48 -2.24
N PRO A 55 15.27 1.48 -2.82
CA PRO A 55 14.54 2.48 -2.06
C PRO A 55 13.34 1.82 -1.35
N VAL A 56 13.24 2.03 -0.04
CA VAL A 56 12.07 1.65 0.77
C VAL A 56 11.33 2.94 1.12
N ASP A 57 10.34 3.30 0.30
CA ASP A 57 9.58 4.54 0.46
C ASP A 57 8.06 4.32 0.52
N GLN A 58 7.32 5.41 0.76
CA GLN A 58 5.86 5.42 0.83
C GLN A 58 5.20 5.92 -0.47
N LYS A 59 5.97 6.08 -1.56
CA LYS A 59 5.43 6.59 -2.82
C LYS A 59 4.55 5.54 -3.47
N ALA A 60 3.36 5.97 -3.88
CA ALA A 60 2.33 5.13 -4.49
C ALA A 60 1.56 5.84 -5.62
N SER A 61 1.95 7.07 -5.99
CA SER A 61 1.28 7.83 -7.06
C SER A 61 1.47 7.18 -8.42
N GLN A 62 2.62 6.53 -8.65
CA GLN A 62 2.96 5.82 -9.88
C GLN A 62 2.01 4.65 -10.17
N PHE A 63 1.37 4.09 -9.14
CA PHE A 63 0.40 3.01 -9.32
C PHE A 63 -0.95 3.50 -9.83
N LYS A 64 -1.23 4.82 -9.79
CA LYS A 64 -2.43 5.41 -10.40
C LYS A 64 -2.19 5.68 -11.88
N SER A 65 -2.73 4.82 -12.72
CA SER A 65 -2.76 4.98 -14.17
C SER A 65 -4.22 5.06 -14.64
N LYS A 66 -4.50 6.03 -15.53
CA LYS A 66 -5.82 6.13 -16.18
C LYS A 66 -6.13 4.91 -17.06
N GLU A 67 -5.09 4.25 -17.57
CA GLU A 67 -5.19 3.11 -18.48
C GLU A 67 -5.19 1.78 -17.70
N LEU A 68 -4.19 1.57 -16.84
CA LEU A 68 -3.98 0.26 -16.20
C LEU A 68 -4.77 0.08 -14.92
N THR A 69 -5.04 1.16 -14.18
CA THR A 69 -5.66 1.11 -12.85
C THR A 69 -6.71 2.22 -12.66
N PRO A 70 -7.67 2.40 -13.60
CA PRO A 70 -8.63 3.49 -13.54
C PRO A 70 -9.44 3.54 -12.24
N TRP A 71 -9.75 2.37 -11.66
CA TRP A 71 -10.50 2.26 -10.41
C TRP A 71 -9.77 2.83 -9.18
N LEU A 72 -8.44 2.95 -9.19
CA LEU A 72 -7.70 3.61 -8.12
C LEU A 72 -7.98 5.12 -8.07
N SER A 73 -8.43 5.71 -9.18
CA SER A 73 -8.84 7.12 -9.22
C SER A 73 -10.19 7.34 -8.55
N ALA A 74 -11.05 6.32 -8.50
CA ALA A 74 -12.32 6.34 -7.77
C ALA A 74 -12.16 6.06 -6.26
N CYS A 75 -10.97 5.65 -5.82
CA CYS A 75 -10.68 5.40 -4.41
C CYS A 75 -10.16 6.68 -3.73
N PRO A 76 -10.62 6.99 -2.49
CA PRO A 76 -10.06 8.08 -1.71
C PRO A 76 -8.54 7.95 -1.59
N SER A 77 -7.81 9.05 -1.80
CA SER A 77 -6.34 9.08 -1.74
C SER A 77 -5.80 8.57 -0.40
N GLN A 78 -6.57 8.70 0.68
CA GLN A 78 -6.13 8.32 2.01
C GLN A 78 -6.05 6.80 2.18
N ILE A 79 -6.91 6.04 1.50
CA ILE A 79 -6.82 4.57 1.51
C ILE A 79 -5.50 4.12 0.89
N ILE A 80 -5.14 4.71 -0.26
CA ILE A 80 -3.90 4.41 -0.98
C ILE A 80 -2.68 4.79 -0.15
N ARG A 81 -2.69 5.99 0.43
CA ARG A 81 -1.63 6.47 1.32
C ARG A 81 -1.46 5.53 2.52
N ASN A 82 -2.56 5.17 3.19
CA ASN A 82 -2.52 4.32 4.37
C ASN A 82 -1.99 2.92 4.04
N SER A 83 -2.36 2.34 2.90
CA SER A 83 -1.82 1.05 2.45
C SER A 83 -0.32 1.10 2.19
N ALA A 84 0.18 2.14 1.53
CA ALA A 84 1.62 2.33 1.31
C ALA A 84 2.39 2.54 2.62
N VAL A 85 1.83 3.30 3.57
CA VAL A 85 2.41 3.50 4.91
C VAL A 85 2.44 2.19 5.69
N ASN A 86 1.36 1.40 5.67
CA ASN A 86 1.31 0.11 6.35
C ASN A 86 2.40 -0.83 5.81
N TRP A 87 2.55 -0.91 4.49
CA TRP A 87 3.62 -1.69 3.87
C TRP A 87 5.00 -1.22 4.33
N TYR A 88 5.25 0.09 4.25
CA TYR A 88 6.51 0.70 4.67
C TYR A 88 6.83 0.38 6.13
N GLN A 89 5.88 0.56 7.04
CA GLN A 89 6.07 0.27 8.47
C GLN A 89 6.36 -1.21 8.72
N THR A 90 5.64 -2.12 8.04
CA THR A 90 5.90 -3.56 8.14
C THR A 90 7.29 -3.91 7.63
N TYR A 91 7.71 -3.35 6.50
CA TYR A 91 9.04 -3.60 5.95
C TYR A 91 10.14 -3.03 6.86
N GLN A 92 9.93 -1.84 7.44
CA GLN A 92 10.86 -1.25 8.40
C GLN A 92 11.02 -2.10 9.67
N LYS A 93 9.94 -2.71 10.17
CA LYS A 93 10.01 -3.67 11.29
C LYS A 93 10.81 -4.90 10.93
N PHE A 94 10.58 -5.47 9.74
CA PHE A 94 11.36 -6.57 9.20
C PHE A 94 12.85 -6.25 9.15
N MET A 95 13.23 -5.08 8.61
CA MET A 95 14.63 -4.65 8.55
C MET A 95 15.28 -4.45 9.93
N LYS A 96 14.49 -4.13 10.95
CA LYS A 96 14.98 -3.98 12.34
C LYS A 96 15.05 -5.29 13.10
N GLY A 97 14.48 -6.38 12.57
CA GLY A 97 14.39 -7.67 13.26
C GLY A 97 13.40 -7.69 14.43
N SER A 98 12.38 -6.82 14.42
CA SER A 98 11.36 -6.65 15.48
C SER A 98 9.97 -7.09 15.06
#